data_AF-A0AA39HAY4-F1
#
_entry.id   AF-A0AA39HAY4-F1
#
_cell.length_a   1.000
_cell.length_b   1.000
_cell.length_c   1.000
_cell.angle_alpha   90.00
_cell.angle_beta   90.00
_cell.angle_gamma   90.00
#
_symmetry.space_group_name_H-M   'P 1'
#
loop_
_entity.id
_entity.type
_entity.pdbx_description
1 polymer ?
#
loop_
_entity_poly.entity_id
_entity_poly.type
_entity_poly.pdbx_seq_one_letter_code
_entity_poly.pdbx_strand_id
1 'polypeptide(L)'
;MAENSTFVYGSELQGRGYATRTDLIFGFMTTTAGAIAFGSAVLDLILIKNIKIFHSAFGFFWATRSVAEMFMDVSFALYTGPVTILYAWQSTFGE
;
A
#
# COMPACT_ATOMS: atom_id res chain seq x y z
N MET A 1 1.28 40.68 17.42
CA MET A 1 0.86 39.46 18.15
C MET A 1 1.63 38.31 17.52
N ALA A 2 2.56 37.71 18.26
CA ALA A 2 3.32 36.57 17.75
C ALA A 2 2.40 35.34 17.79
N GLU A 3 2.14 34.72 16.64
CA GLU A 3 1.35 33.51 16.52
C GLU A 3 2.15 32.36 17.14
N ASN A 4 1.72 31.86 18.30
CA ASN A 4 2.33 30.72 18.96
C ASN A 4 1.84 29.44 18.25
N SER A 5 2.44 29.12 17.09
CA SER A 5 2.20 27.87 16.39
C SER A 5 2.92 26.74 17.12
N THR A 6 2.30 26.23 18.18
CA THR A 6 2.76 24.98 18.80
C THR A 6 2.62 23.87 17.78
N PHE A 7 3.76 23.43 17.22
CA PHE A 7 3.83 22.29 16.31
C PHE A 7 3.17 21.07 16.98
N VAL A 8 2.06 20.59 16.38
CA VAL A 8 1.38 19.37 16.81
C VAL A 8 1.95 18.23 15.97
N TYR A 9 2.81 17.42 16.57
CA TYR A 9 3.39 16.24 15.93
C TYR A 9 2.29 15.30 15.40
N GLY A 10 2.39 14.89 14.14
CA GLY A 10 1.40 14.07 13.44
C GLY A 10 0.38 14.86 12.60
N SER A 11 0.28 16.18 12.76
CA SER A 11 -0.57 17.03 11.90
C SER A 11 -0.07 17.09 10.45
N GLU A 12 1.23 16.85 10.25
CA GLU A 12 1.88 16.75 8.94
C GLU A 12 1.37 15.55 8.11
N LEU A 13 0.83 14.51 8.75
CA LEU A 13 0.28 13.33 8.08
C LEU A 13 -1.14 13.56 7.55
N GLN A 14 -1.78 14.67 7.92
CA GLN A 14 -3.18 14.98 7.63
C GLN A 14 -3.39 15.55 6.21
N GLY A 15 -2.30 15.91 5.51
CA GLY A 15 -2.34 16.38 4.14
C GLY A 15 -3.24 17.60 3.94
N ARG A 16 -4.11 17.58 2.92
CA ARG A 16 -5.04 18.69 2.58
C ARG A 16 -6.19 18.87 3.59
N GLY A 17 -6.40 17.95 4.53
CA GLY A 17 -7.46 18.04 5.55
C GLY A 17 -8.89 17.76 5.06
N TYR A 18 -9.10 17.57 3.77
CA TYR A 18 -10.36 17.12 3.18
C TYR A 18 -10.05 16.19 2.01
N ALA A 19 -10.99 15.30 1.68
CA ALA A 19 -10.85 14.45 0.52
C ALA A 19 -11.86 14.77 -0.57
N THR A 20 -11.47 14.32 -1.75
CA THR A 20 -12.23 14.46 -2.98
C THR A 20 -12.68 13.08 -3.45
N ARG A 21 -13.67 13.05 -4.34
CA ARG A 21 -14.12 11.80 -5.00
C ARG A 21 -12.98 11.06 -5.69
N THR A 22 -11.99 11.79 -6.17
CA THR A 22 -10.78 11.26 -6.79
C THR A 22 -9.95 10.45 -5.80
N ASP A 23 -9.77 10.93 -4.58
CA ASP A 23 -8.99 10.25 -3.54
C ASP A 23 -9.62 8.91 -3.16
N LEU A 24 -10.94 8.84 -3.11
CA LEU A 24 -11.67 7.59 -2.88
C LEU A 24 -11.41 6.57 -4.02
N ILE A 25 -11.49 7.02 -5.27
CA ILE A 25 -11.22 6.16 -6.45
C ILE A 25 -9.78 5.64 -6.40
N PHE A 26 -8.80 6.50 -6.11
CA PHE A 26 -7.41 6.09 -5.95
C PHE A 26 -7.23 5.09 -4.80
N GLY A 27 -7.84 5.33 -3.64
CA GLY A 27 -7.77 4.40 -2.50
C GLY A 27 -8.27 2.99 -2.84
N PHE A 28 -9.40 2.88 -3.55
CA PHE A 28 -9.91 1.58 -4.01
C PHE A 28 -9.03 0.93 -5.08
N MET A 29 -8.54 1.70 -6.05
CA MET A 29 -7.65 1.19 -7.10
C MET A 29 -6.35 0.66 -6.49
N THR A 30 -5.71 1.42 -5.61
CA THR A 30 -4.46 1.03 -4.97
C THR A 30 -4.64 -0.20 -4.06
N THR A 31 -5.74 -0.27 -3.29
CA THR A 31 -6.05 -1.47 -2.48
C THR A 31 -6.20 -2.71 -3.36
N THR A 32 -6.96 -2.59 -4.46
CA THR A 32 -7.23 -3.70 -5.37
C THR A 32 -5.96 -4.13 -6.11
N ALA A 33 -5.16 -3.16 -6.58
CA ALA A 33 -3.89 -3.43 -7.24
C ALA A 33 -2.92 -4.15 -6.29
N GLY A 34 -2.81 -3.71 -5.04
CA GLY A 34 -1.99 -4.39 -4.02
C GLY A 34 -2.44 -5.82 -3.75
N ALA A 35 -3.75 -6.08 -3.67
CA ALA A 35 -4.27 -7.44 -3.48
C ALA A 35 -3.95 -8.38 -4.66
N ILE A 36 -4.08 -7.88 -5.89
CA ILE A 36 -3.76 -8.65 -7.11
C ILE A 36 -2.25 -8.90 -7.21
N ALA A 37 -1.44 -7.88 -6.94
CA ALA A 37 0.02 -7.98 -6.95
C ALA A 37 0.51 -9.00 -5.92
N PHE A 38 -0.04 -8.95 -4.69
CA PHE A 38 0.27 -9.92 -3.64
C PHE A 38 -0.03 -11.36 -4.08
N GLY A 39 -1.21 -11.58 -4.69
CA GLY A 39 -1.57 -12.89 -5.23
C GLY A 39 -0.59 -13.36 -6.30
N SER A 40 -0.14 -12.46 -7.17
CA SER A 40 0.84 -12.74 -8.23
C SER A 40 2.21 -13.11 -7.64
N ALA A 41 2.67 -12.40 -6.61
CA ALA A 41 3.92 -12.71 -5.92
C ALA A 41 3.88 -14.07 -5.20
N VAL A 42 2.73 -14.46 -4.64
CA VAL A 42 2.54 -15.82 -4.07
C VAL A 42 2.63 -16.89 -5.16
N LEU A 43 2.01 -16.65 -6.33
CA LEU A 43 2.08 -17.57 -7.47
C LEU A 43 3.52 -17.73 -7.98
N ASP A 44 4.29 -16.64 -8.06
CA ASP A 44 5.72 -16.67 -8.41
C ASP A 44 6.50 -17.61 -7.48
N LEU A 45 6.30 -17.51 -6.16
CA LEU A 45 6.98 -18.37 -5.18
C LEU A 45 6.56 -19.84 -5.31
N ILE A 46 5.28 -20.10 -5.58
CA ILE A 46 4.79 -21.47 -5.84
C ILE A 46 5.47 -22.04 -7.09
N LEU A 47 5.61 -21.24 -8.15
CA LEU A 47 6.23 -21.66 -9.40
C LEU A 47 7.72 -21.98 -9.22
N ILE A 48 8.47 -21.10 -8.54
CA ILE A 48 9.89 -21.31 -8.21
C ILE A 48 10.07 -22.56 -7.34
N LYS A 49 9.17 -22.79 -6.38
CA LYS A 49 9.23 -23.96 -5.49
C LYS A 49 9.05 -25.27 -6.26
N ASN A 50 8.12 -25.32 -7.22
CA ASN A 50 7.70 -26.57 -7.87
C ASN A 50 8.49 -26.93 -9.13
N ILE A 51 9.11 -25.97 -9.83
CA ILE A 51 9.82 -26.24 -11.09
C ILE A 51 11.34 -26.28 -10.84
N LYS A 52 11.93 -27.47 -11.02
CA LYS A 52 13.36 -27.75 -10.74
C LYS A 52 14.34 -26.85 -11.49
N ILE A 53 13.98 -26.32 -12.66
CA ILE A 53 14.83 -25.41 -13.43
C ILE A 53 15.14 -24.11 -12.66
N PHE A 54 14.26 -23.71 -11.74
CA PHE A 54 14.41 -22.51 -10.92
C PHE A 54 15.14 -22.78 -9.60
N HIS A 55 15.58 -24.01 -9.32
CA HIS A 55 16.46 -24.31 -8.17
C HIS A 55 17.92 -23.95 -8.50
N SER A 56 18.12 -22.68 -8.85
CA SER A 56 19.39 -22.07 -9.24
C SER A 56 19.51 -20.68 -8.64
N ALA A 57 20.68 -20.04 -8.78
CA ALA A 57 20.90 -18.68 -8.30
C ALA A 57 19.85 -17.69 -8.87
N PHE A 58 19.41 -17.88 -10.12
CA PHE A 58 18.37 -17.08 -10.74
C PHE A 58 17.04 -17.18 -9.98
N GLY A 59 16.57 -18.39 -9.68
CA GLY A 59 15.32 -18.56 -8.93
C GLY A 59 15.43 -18.08 -7.49
N PHE A 60 16.62 -18.11 -6.88
CA PHE A 60 16.84 -17.51 -5.56
C PHE A 60 16.66 -15.98 -5.59
N PHE A 61 17.27 -15.28 -6.56
CA PHE A 61 17.08 -13.84 -6.71
C PHE A 61 15.64 -13.47 -7.05
N TRP A 62 14.98 -14.28 -7.90
CA TRP A 62 13.57 -14.11 -8.20
C TRP A 62 12.72 -14.27 -6.93
N ALA A 63 12.91 -15.34 -6.15
CA ALA A 63 12.16 -15.54 -4.91
C ALA A 63 12.38 -14.39 -3.91
N THR A 64 13.62 -13.88 -3.80
CA THR A 64 13.94 -12.72 -2.96
C THR A 64 13.20 -11.47 -3.41
N ARG A 65 13.16 -11.19 -4.73
CA ARG A 65 12.36 -10.10 -5.31
C ARG A 65 10.89 -10.26 -4.97
N SER A 66 10.30 -11.44 -5.19
CA SER A 66 8.88 -11.69 -4.92
C SER A 66 8.54 -11.50 -3.44
N VAL A 67 9.42 -11.91 -2.51
CA VAL A 67 9.22 -11.65 -1.07
C VAL A 67 9.25 -10.15 -0.78
N ALA A 68 10.19 -9.39 -1.35
CA ALA A 68 10.24 -7.94 -1.18
C ALA A 68 8.98 -7.24 -1.73
N GLU A 69 8.48 -7.70 -2.88
CA GLU A 69 7.22 -7.21 -3.47
C GLU A 69 6.03 -7.48 -2.54
N MET A 70 5.94 -8.67 -1.94
CA MET A 70 4.87 -8.98 -0.99
C MET A 70 4.80 -7.99 0.19
N PHE A 71 5.94 -7.56 0.73
CA PHE A 71 5.95 -6.53 1.79
C PHE A 71 5.38 -5.18 1.31
N MET A 72 5.73 -4.79 0.08
CA MET A 72 5.21 -3.57 -0.54
C MET A 72 3.71 -3.69 -0.82
N ASP A 73 3.26 -4.82 -1.36
CA ASP A 73 1.86 -5.07 -1.70
C ASP A 73 0.96 -5.10 -0.46
N VAL A 74 1.44 -5.68 0.64
CA VAL A 74 0.75 -5.61 1.95
C VAL A 74 0.62 -4.16 2.41
N SER A 75 1.66 -3.35 2.23
CA SER A 75 1.61 -1.92 2.57
C SER A 75 0.59 -1.17 1.71
N PHE A 76 0.48 -1.49 0.42
CA PHE A 76 -0.55 -0.91 -0.45
C PHE A 76 -1.97 -1.33 -0.06
N ALA A 77 -2.16 -2.61 0.24
CA ALA A 77 -3.46 -3.20 0.53
C ALA A 77 -3.98 -2.83 1.93
N LEU A 78 -3.12 -2.70 2.94
CA LEU A 78 -3.51 -2.49 4.33
C LEU A 78 -3.30 -1.06 4.83
N TYR A 79 -2.35 -0.33 4.26
CA TYR A 79 -2.03 1.03 4.70
C TYR A 79 -2.44 2.05 3.64
N THR A 80 -1.72 2.12 2.52
CA THR A 80 -1.87 3.22 1.55
C THR A 80 -3.30 3.36 1.04
N GLY A 81 -3.92 2.27 0.58
CA GLY A 81 -5.29 2.28 0.08
C GLY A 81 -6.33 2.55 1.18
N PRO A 82 -6.38 1.76 2.27
CA PRO A 82 -7.35 1.94 3.35
C PRO A 82 -7.25 3.28 4.06
N VAL A 83 -6.04 3.78 4.32
CA VAL A 83 -5.84 5.10 4.95
C VAL A 83 -6.37 6.21 4.04
N THR A 84 -6.15 6.11 2.73
CA THR A 84 -6.73 7.05 1.75
C THR A 84 -8.27 7.03 1.79
N ILE A 85 -8.88 5.84 1.89
CA ILE A 85 -10.33 5.68 2.00
C ILE A 85 -10.85 6.25 3.33
N LEU A 86 -10.17 5.97 4.45
CA LEU A 86 -10.56 6.45 5.77
C LEU A 86 -10.53 7.98 5.86
N TYR A 87 -9.47 8.60 5.36
CA TYR A 87 -9.41 10.06 5.25
C TYR A 87 -10.55 10.60 4.37
N ALA A 88 -10.86 9.90 3.28
CA ALA A 88 -11.97 10.30 2.42
C ALA A 88 -13.34 10.21 3.08
N TRP A 89 -13.57 9.13 3.81
CA TRP A 89 -14.80 8.92 4.54
C TRP A 89 -14.98 9.95 5.67
N GLN A 90 -13.94 10.21 6.46
CA GLN A 90 -13.98 11.22 7.52
C GLN A 90 -14.31 12.62 6.98
N SER A 91 -13.71 13.02 5.85
CA SER A 91 -14.01 14.33 5.27
C SER A 91 -15.42 14.48 4.66
N THR A 92 -16.09 13.36 4.35
CA THR A 92 -17.41 13.36 3.73
C THR A 92 -18.54 13.28 4.77
N PHE A 93 -18.29 12.63 5.92
CA PHE A 93 -19.32 12.32 6.93
C PHE A 93 -18.98 12.76 8.35
N GLY A 94 -17.77 13.25 8.61
CA GLY A 94 -17.40 13.87 9.88
C GLY A 94 -17.77 15.34 9.84
N GLU A 95 -18.86 15.69 10.52
CA GLU A 95 -19.20 17.08 10.88
C GLU A 95 -18.10 17.74 11.73
#